data_AF-A0A414VYD7-F1
#
_entry.id   AF-A0A414VYD7-F1
#
_cell.length_a   1.000
_cell.length_b   1.000
_cell.length_c   1.000
_cell.angle_alpha   90.00
_cell.angle_beta   90.00
_cell.angle_gamma   90.00
#
_symmetry.space_group_name_H-M   'P 1'
#
loop_
_entity.id
_entity.type
_entity.pdbx_description
1 polymer ?
#
loop_
_entity_poly.entity_id
_entity_poly.type
_entity_poly.pdbx_seq_one_letter_code
_entity_poly.pdbx_strand_id
1 'polypeptide(L)'
;MIKMNIYAEKKGKKMSYDFENKKINANVRTGELFQIHGMQDYYLGVTFRYHAKTWNGCVPIKSKYQGTDIPRTYEDVKEWVLQCYTELDPGRNDVWQNEQRHYWENRQAFDTQAVFDALNGNDVMTKWQCRKCGPVPQANPQPAARIKKLRESGYYIATMKKDCPTCGKKEFYDLLIRLPRKAADNEKRFSISTSLQNKIKNVLPLKDACFDSPQTASELVIDHKFPSSRWVNGETVNETNMSEEEIKKKFQLLTNQTNLQKERYCKKCVSEGIRGDFFGIKWFYEGDEQWRGSSKADENGCIGCCWYDLIEWKNQFNKYLKEKE
;
A
#
# COMPACT_ATOMS: atom_id res chain seq x y z
N MET A 1 8.95 23.12 -24.61
CA MET A 1 7.72 23.39 -23.82
C MET A 1 6.59 22.54 -24.35
N ILE A 2 6.46 21.31 -23.84
CA ILE A 2 5.36 20.42 -24.23
C ILE A 2 4.23 20.69 -23.24
N LYS A 3 3.20 21.39 -23.69
CA LYS A 3 1.95 21.61 -22.94
C LYS A 3 1.27 20.24 -22.77
N MET A 4 1.36 19.66 -21.58
CA MET A 4 0.43 18.60 -21.17
C MET A 4 -0.97 19.22 -21.10
N ASN A 5 -1.86 18.72 -21.96
CA ASN A 5 -3.27 19.07 -22.02
C ASN A 5 -3.97 18.76 -20.69
N ILE A 6 -4.03 19.75 -19.81
CA ILE A 6 -5.05 19.85 -18.77
C ILE A 6 -6.14 20.75 -19.34
N TYR A 7 -7.10 20.21 -20.09
CA TYR A 7 -8.42 20.83 -20.30
C TYR A 7 -9.36 19.83 -20.98
N ALA A 8 -10.27 19.25 -20.18
CA ALA A 8 -11.55 18.75 -20.69
C ALA A 8 -12.58 18.70 -19.55
N GLU A 9 -12.89 19.86 -18.96
CA GLU A 9 -14.22 20.10 -18.40
C GLU A 9 -15.07 20.78 -19.47
N LYS A 10 -16.00 20.02 -20.07
CA LYS A 10 -17.38 20.42 -20.37
C LYS A 10 -18.12 19.34 -21.16
N LYS A 11 -19.32 19.01 -20.67
CA LYS A 11 -20.38 18.13 -21.23
C LYS A 11 -20.28 16.63 -20.90
N GLY A 12 -20.79 16.26 -19.73
CA GLY A 12 -21.73 15.13 -19.57
C GLY A 12 -21.30 13.70 -19.90
N LYS A 13 -20.04 13.44 -20.29
CA LYS A 13 -19.49 12.08 -20.38
C LYS A 13 -18.54 11.87 -19.21
N LYS A 14 -18.98 11.05 -18.25
CA LYS A 14 -18.11 10.49 -17.20
C LYS A 14 -16.93 9.84 -17.94
N MET A 15 -15.70 10.33 -17.73
CA MET A 15 -14.53 9.68 -18.30
C MET A 15 -14.50 8.25 -17.73
N SER A 16 -14.80 7.27 -18.60
CA SER A 16 -14.69 5.86 -18.25
C SER A 16 -13.22 5.50 -18.36
N TYR A 17 -12.63 5.01 -17.28
CA TYR A 17 -11.32 4.38 -17.33
C TYR A 17 -11.39 3.09 -18.15
N ASP A 18 -10.27 2.71 -18.76
CA ASP A 18 -10.13 1.51 -19.58
C ASP A 18 -10.31 0.21 -18.78
N PHE A 19 -10.16 0.25 -17.46
CA PHE A 19 -10.43 -0.86 -16.54
C PHE A 19 -11.86 -0.93 -16.02
N GLU A 20 -12.72 0.05 -16.28
CA GLU A 20 -14.11 0.01 -15.82
C GLU A 20 -14.97 -0.91 -16.70
N ASN A 21 -15.90 -1.64 -16.08
CA ASN A 21 -16.87 -2.48 -16.76
C ASN A 21 -16.26 -3.58 -17.66
N LYS A 22 -15.04 -4.06 -17.33
CA LYS A 22 -14.31 -5.06 -18.11
C LYS A 22 -14.48 -6.47 -17.55
N LYS A 23 -14.47 -7.45 -18.45
CA LYS A 23 -14.33 -8.87 -18.10
C LYS A 23 -12.83 -9.19 -18.08
N ILE A 24 -12.28 -9.41 -16.89
CA ILE A 24 -10.87 -9.78 -16.72
C ILE A 24 -10.66 -11.25 -17.09
N ASN A 25 -11.53 -12.13 -16.59
CA ASN A 25 -11.59 -13.55 -16.94
C ASN A 25 -13.01 -14.11 -16.72
N ALA A 26 -13.19 -15.44 -16.71
CA ALA A 26 -14.49 -16.07 -16.49
C ALA A 26 -15.10 -15.78 -15.10
N ASN A 27 -14.25 -15.55 -14.10
CA ASN A 27 -14.61 -15.43 -12.69
C ASN A 27 -14.60 -13.99 -12.18
N VAL A 28 -13.98 -13.07 -12.92
CA VAL A 28 -13.71 -11.70 -12.46
C VAL A 28 -14.19 -10.69 -13.49
N ARG A 29 -15.06 -9.78 -13.03
CA ARG A 29 -15.54 -8.62 -13.78
C ARG A 29 -15.41 -7.36 -12.94
N THR A 30 -14.89 -6.29 -13.53
CA THR A 30 -14.88 -4.94 -12.94
C THR A 30 -16.17 -4.20 -13.28
N GLY A 31 -16.55 -3.26 -12.41
CA GLY A 31 -17.67 -2.34 -12.58
C GLY A 31 -17.17 -0.90 -12.66
N GLU A 32 -17.96 0.04 -12.14
CA GLU A 32 -17.57 1.45 -12.10
C GLU A 32 -16.65 1.77 -10.92
N LEU A 33 -15.73 2.70 -11.16
CA LEU A 33 -14.96 3.40 -10.16
C LEU A 33 -15.85 4.46 -9.51
N PHE A 34 -15.81 4.53 -8.18
CA PHE A 34 -16.55 5.52 -7.41
C PHE A 34 -15.70 6.05 -6.26
N GLN A 35 -15.97 7.30 -5.91
CA GLN A 35 -15.37 7.95 -4.75
C GLN A 35 -16.21 7.65 -3.51
N ILE A 36 -15.55 7.36 -2.38
CA ILE A 36 -16.22 7.21 -1.09
C ILE A 36 -16.76 8.56 -0.64
N HIS A 37 -18.03 8.57 -0.20
CA HIS A 37 -18.70 9.81 0.20
C HIS A 37 -17.92 10.55 1.31
N GLY A 38 -17.53 11.80 1.02
CA GLY A 38 -16.81 12.66 1.97
C GLY A 38 -15.34 12.29 2.18
N MET A 39 -14.76 11.46 1.32
CA MET A 39 -13.35 11.03 1.39
C MET A 39 -12.67 11.18 0.02
N GLN A 40 -11.34 11.24 0.00
CA GLN A 40 -10.53 11.22 -1.23
C GLN A 40 -10.24 9.80 -1.74
N ASP A 41 -10.89 8.81 -1.14
CA ASP A 41 -10.70 7.39 -1.39
C ASP A 41 -11.54 6.94 -2.58
N TYR A 42 -10.99 6.08 -3.42
CA TYR A 42 -11.62 5.55 -4.63
C TYR A 42 -11.67 4.03 -4.58
N TYR A 43 -12.82 3.47 -4.93
CA TYR A 43 -13.07 2.03 -4.95
C TYR A 43 -13.62 1.65 -6.32
N LEU A 44 -13.27 0.45 -6.78
CA LEU A 44 -13.74 -0.13 -8.03
C LEU A 44 -14.77 -1.21 -7.72
N GLY A 45 -15.97 -1.10 -8.27
CA GLY A 45 -16.97 -2.16 -8.20
C GLY A 45 -16.42 -3.45 -8.83
N VAL A 46 -16.72 -4.61 -8.22
CA VAL A 46 -16.32 -5.91 -8.77
C VAL A 46 -17.41 -6.95 -8.58
N THR A 47 -17.44 -7.91 -9.50
CA THR A 47 -18.16 -9.17 -9.34
C THR A 47 -17.16 -10.31 -9.39
N PHE A 48 -17.05 -11.05 -8.29
CA PHE A 48 -16.20 -12.23 -8.16
C PHE A 48 -17.06 -13.48 -8.11
N ARG A 49 -16.81 -14.43 -9.00
CA ARG A 49 -17.49 -15.73 -9.05
C ARG A 49 -16.54 -16.81 -8.57
N TYR A 50 -16.85 -17.36 -7.41
CA TYR A 50 -16.18 -18.52 -6.83
C TYR A 50 -17.03 -19.77 -7.07
N HIS A 51 -16.53 -20.93 -6.66
CA HIS A 51 -17.31 -22.17 -6.72
C HIS A 51 -18.64 -22.02 -5.96
N ALA A 52 -19.76 -22.13 -6.67
CA ALA A 52 -21.14 -22.00 -6.16
C ALA A 52 -21.51 -20.67 -5.46
N LYS A 53 -20.64 -19.64 -5.48
CA LYS A 53 -20.90 -18.35 -4.82
C LYS A 53 -20.48 -17.18 -5.69
N THR A 54 -21.27 -16.12 -5.69
CA THR A 54 -20.95 -14.86 -6.37
C THR A 54 -20.96 -13.71 -5.39
N TRP A 55 -19.86 -12.99 -5.30
CA TRP A 55 -19.71 -11.80 -4.48
C TRP A 55 -19.80 -10.54 -5.34
N ASN A 56 -20.73 -9.65 -4.99
CA ASN A 56 -20.90 -8.34 -5.62
C ASN A 56 -20.48 -7.25 -4.64
N GLY A 57 -19.28 -6.73 -4.84
CA GLY A 57 -18.63 -5.85 -3.89
C GLY A 57 -17.81 -4.77 -4.58
N CYS A 58 -16.73 -4.36 -3.92
CA CYS A 58 -15.77 -3.43 -4.47
C CYS A 58 -14.40 -3.67 -3.84
N VAL A 59 -13.35 -3.23 -4.53
CA VAL A 59 -11.97 -3.26 -4.05
C VAL A 59 -11.40 -1.84 -4.00
N PRO A 60 -10.51 -1.52 -3.05
CA PRO A 60 -9.91 -0.20 -2.94
C PRO A 60 -8.93 0.03 -4.10
N ILE A 61 -9.03 1.15 -4.80
CA ILE A 61 -8.01 1.63 -5.75
C ILE A 61 -7.14 2.69 -5.09
N LYS A 62 -7.77 3.56 -4.29
CA LYS A 62 -7.09 4.52 -3.43
C LYS A 62 -7.73 4.51 -2.05
N SER A 63 -6.98 4.20 -1.01
CA SER A 63 -7.41 4.27 0.39
C SER A 63 -6.34 4.92 1.24
N LYS A 64 -6.68 6.06 1.84
CA LYS A 64 -5.76 6.83 2.69
C LYS A 64 -5.28 6.00 3.89
N TYR A 65 -6.21 5.36 4.60
CA TYR A 65 -5.91 4.73 5.88
C TYR A 65 -5.15 3.41 5.75
N GLN A 66 -5.31 2.71 4.63
CA GLN A 66 -4.62 1.44 4.39
C GLN A 66 -3.38 1.60 3.49
N GLY A 67 -3.06 2.82 3.06
CA GLY A 67 -1.92 3.07 2.16
C GLY A 67 -2.08 2.38 0.80
N THR A 68 -3.31 2.24 0.31
CA THR A 68 -3.56 1.71 -1.04
C THR A 68 -3.55 2.87 -2.02
N ASP A 69 -2.68 2.84 -3.01
CA ASP A 69 -2.70 3.78 -4.14
C ASP A 69 -2.24 3.02 -5.39
N ILE A 70 -3.22 2.42 -6.09
CA ILE A 70 -2.99 1.63 -7.30
C ILE A 70 -2.99 2.58 -8.51
N PRO A 71 -1.95 2.55 -9.36
CA PRO A 71 -1.95 3.31 -10.60
C PRO A 71 -3.20 3.02 -11.43
N ARG A 72 -3.79 4.05 -12.02
CA ARG A 72 -5.05 3.95 -12.77
C ARG A 72 -4.83 3.49 -14.21
N THR A 73 -4.01 2.45 -14.39
CA THR A 73 -3.80 1.77 -15.68
C THR A 73 -4.55 0.45 -15.69
N TYR A 74 -4.89 -0.06 -16.88
CA TYR A 74 -5.58 -1.35 -16.99
C TYR A 74 -4.83 -2.50 -16.34
N GLU A 75 -3.51 -2.63 -16.58
CA GLU A 75 -2.74 -3.78 -16.09
C GLU A 75 -2.52 -3.74 -14.57
N ASP A 76 -2.20 -2.59 -13.99
CA ASP A 76 -2.03 -2.47 -12.52
C ASP A 76 -3.35 -2.76 -11.80
N VAL A 77 -4.47 -2.26 -12.32
CA VAL A 77 -5.81 -2.53 -11.76
C VAL A 77 -6.19 -3.99 -11.92
N LYS A 78 -5.91 -4.60 -13.08
CA LYS A 78 -6.18 -6.02 -13.34
C LYS A 78 -5.41 -6.92 -12.38
N GLU A 79 -4.11 -6.69 -12.19
CA GLU A 79 -3.28 -7.45 -11.25
C GLU A 79 -3.81 -7.32 -9.81
N TRP A 80 -4.09 -6.10 -9.37
CA TRP A 80 -4.64 -5.83 -8.05
C TRP A 80 -6.00 -6.50 -7.82
N VAL A 81 -6.90 -6.43 -8.80
CA VAL A 81 -8.23 -7.06 -8.72
C VAL A 81 -8.11 -8.59 -8.64
N LEU A 82 -7.17 -9.20 -9.38
CA LEU A 82 -6.90 -10.64 -9.30
C LEU A 82 -6.31 -11.05 -7.95
N GLN A 83 -5.42 -10.23 -7.38
CA GLN A 83 -4.94 -10.44 -6.01
C GLN A 83 -6.10 -10.36 -5.00
N CYS A 84 -6.95 -9.34 -5.10
CA CYS A 84 -8.14 -9.23 -4.25
C CYS A 84 -9.09 -10.41 -4.42
N TYR A 85 -9.26 -10.94 -5.63
CA TYR A 85 -10.06 -12.14 -5.89
C TYR A 85 -9.53 -13.34 -5.09
N THR A 86 -8.22 -13.56 -5.09
CA THR A 86 -7.59 -14.64 -4.31
C THR A 86 -7.75 -14.42 -2.80
N GLU A 87 -7.54 -13.20 -2.32
CA GLU A 87 -7.65 -12.88 -0.89
C GLU A 87 -9.08 -12.97 -0.36
N LEU A 88 -10.08 -12.63 -1.18
CA LEU A 88 -11.50 -12.67 -0.82
C LEU A 88 -12.17 -14.03 -1.10
N ASP A 89 -11.39 -15.07 -1.41
CA ASP A 89 -11.92 -16.42 -1.59
C ASP A 89 -12.63 -16.91 -0.31
N PRO A 90 -13.87 -17.40 -0.40
CA PRO A 90 -14.59 -17.96 0.76
C PRO A 90 -13.85 -19.07 1.49
N GLY A 91 -13.00 -19.84 0.81
CA GLY A 91 -12.16 -20.87 1.41
C GLY A 91 -11.09 -20.30 2.35
N ARG A 92 -10.77 -19.00 2.24
CA ARG A 92 -9.87 -18.28 3.15
C ARG A 92 -10.57 -17.56 4.29
N ASN A 93 -11.91 -17.59 4.34
CA ASN A 93 -12.68 -16.88 5.36
C ASN A 93 -12.23 -17.24 6.78
N ASP A 94 -12.07 -18.53 7.07
CA ASP A 94 -11.74 -18.97 8.44
C ASP A 94 -10.36 -18.47 8.89
N VAL A 95 -9.37 -18.47 7.98
CA VAL A 95 -8.04 -17.89 8.22
C VAL A 95 -8.17 -16.42 8.58
N TRP A 96 -8.89 -15.65 7.77
CA TRP A 96 -9.09 -14.23 8.00
C TRP A 96 -9.83 -13.97 9.32
N GLN A 97 -10.86 -14.76 9.66
CA GLN A 97 -11.60 -14.64 10.93
C GLN A 97 -10.71 -14.93 12.13
N ASN A 98 -9.80 -15.91 12.05
CA ASN A 98 -8.86 -16.23 13.12
C ASN A 98 -7.94 -15.04 13.42
N GLU A 99 -7.40 -14.39 12.39
CA GLU A 99 -6.61 -13.17 12.53
C GLU A 99 -7.40 -12.05 13.22
N GLN A 100 -8.70 -11.92 12.93
CA GLN A 100 -9.53 -10.90 13.55
C GLN A 100 -9.81 -11.21 15.02
N ARG A 101 -10.03 -12.47 15.39
CA ARG A 101 -10.20 -12.86 16.80
C ARG A 101 -8.98 -12.48 17.63
N HIS A 102 -7.78 -12.83 17.16
CA HIS A 102 -6.53 -12.43 17.82
C HIS A 102 -6.37 -10.91 17.91
N TYR A 103 -6.79 -10.16 16.88
CA TYR A 103 -6.76 -8.70 16.93
C TYR A 103 -7.67 -8.11 18.02
N TRP A 104 -8.85 -8.71 18.24
CA TRP A 104 -9.84 -8.21 19.19
C TRP A 104 -9.66 -8.74 20.62
N GLU A 105 -9.03 -9.90 20.82
CA GLU A 105 -8.85 -10.59 22.12
C GLU A 105 -8.38 -9.66 23.26
N ASN A 106 -7.48 -8.72 22.97
CA ASN A 106 -6.87 -7.85 23.99
C ASN A 106 -7.30 -6.37 23.89
N ARG A 107 -8.38 -6.05 23.14
CA ARG A 107 -8.80 -4.66 22.91
C ARG A 107 -10.07 -4.30 23.67
N GLN A 108 -9.98 -3.28 24.51
CA GLN A 108 -11.12 -2.69 25.22
C GLN A 108 -11.87 -1.68 24.33
N ALA A 109 -12.37 -2.13 23.17
CA ALA A 109 -13.04 -1.28 22.18
C ALA A 109 -14.43 -1.82 21.79
N PHE A 110 -15.22 -2.22 22.80
CA PHE A 110 -16.50 -2.93 22.65
C PHE A 110 -17.47 -2.32 21.64
N ASP A 111 -17.73 -1.01 21.70
CA ASP A 111 -18.61 -0.34 20.73
C ASP A 111 -18.13 -0.45 19.28
N THR A 112 -16.81 -0.44 19.08
CA THR A 112 -16.20 -0.50 17.75
C THR A 112 -16.21 -1.93 17.24
N GLN A 113 -15.99 -2.90 18.14
CA GLN A 113 -16.11 -4.32 17.86
C GLN A 113 -17.55 -4.70 17.51
N ALA A 114 -18.56 -4.21 18.23
CA ALA A 114 -19.96 -4.48 17.91
C ALA A 114 -20.35 -4.01 16.50
N VAL A 115 -19.85 -2.85 16.07
CA VAL A 115 -20.06 -2.36 14.69
C VAL A 115 -19.29 -3.21 13.67
N PHE A 116 -18.08 -3.66 14.02
CA PHE A 116 -17.31 -4.59 13.19
C PHE A 116 -18.06 -5.91 13.01
N ASP A 117 -18.54 -6.53 14.09
CA ASP A 117 -19.26 -7.81 14.06
C ASP A 117 -20.56 -7.68 13.24
N ALA A 118 -21.28 -6.57 13.38
CA ALA A 118 -22.47 -6.29 12.59
C ALA A 118 -22.18 -6.15 11.08
N LEU A 119 -21.05 -5.55 10.71
CA LEU A 119 -20.61 -5.44 9.31
C LEU A 119 -20.07 -6.77 8.77
N ASN A 120 -19.34 -7.51 9.60
CA ASN A 120 -18.75 -8.79 9.27
C ASN A 120 -19.85 -9.82 9.02
N GLY A 121 -20.83 -9.90 9.92
CA GLY A 121 -21.88 -10.91 9.88
C GLY A 121 -21.35 -12.33 10.00
N ASN A 122 -22.26 -13.31 9.89
CA ASN A 122 -21.94 -14.74 10.08
C ASN A 122 -21.80 -15.50 8.75
N ASP A 123 -21.97 -14.82 7.62
CA ASP A 123 -21.82 -15.43 6.30
C ASP A 123 -20.33 -15.45 5.89
N VAL A 124 -19.94 -16.41 5.06
CA VAL A 124 -18.59 -16.54 4.52
C VAL A 124 -18.23 -15.41 3.54
N MET A 125 -19.22 -14.64 3.10
CA MET A 125 -19.05 -13.43 2.31
C MET A 125 -19.77 -12.25 2.95
N THR A 126 -19.17 -11.07 2.84
CA THR A 126 -19.82 -9.83 3.28
C THR A 126 -20.78 -9.32 2.22
N LYS A 127 -21.73 -8.48 2.64
CA LYS A 127 -22.70 -7.83 1.76
C LYS A 127 -22.82 -6.36 2.11
N TRP A 128 -23.30 -5.57 1.16
CA TRP A 128 -23.64 -4.18 1.40
C TRP A 128 -24.78 -4.09 2.42
N GLN A 129 -24.55 -3.41 3.53
CA GLN A 129 -25.50 -3.25 4.63
C GLN A 129 -26.06 -1.83 4.69
N CYS A 130 -27.37 -1.68 4.75
CA CYS A 130 -28.02 -0.37 4.93
C CYS A 130 -27.72 0.18 6.32
N ARG A 131 -27.29 1.44 6.44
CA ARG A 131 -27.06 2.13 7.72
C ARG A 131 -28.34 2.54 8.44
N LYS A 132 -29.50 2.05 8.00
CA LYS A 132 -30.78 2.26 8.69
C LYS A 132 -31.50 0.95 8.99
N CYS A 133 -31.57 0.07 8.00
CA CYS A 133 -32.29 -1.20 8.10
C CYS A 133 -31.37 -2.40 8.41
N GLY A 134 -30.05 -2.24 8.27
CA GLY A 134 -29.09 -3.30 8.51
C GLY A 134 -28.83 -3.55 10.00
N PRO A 135 -27.90 -4.45 10.32
CA PRO A 135 -27.55 -4.78 11.71
C PRO A 135 -26.74 -3.69 12.40
N VAL A 136 -26.03 -2.85 11.64
CA VAL A 136 -25.09 -1.84 12.16
C VAL A 136 -25.74 -0.80 13.10
N PRO A 137 -26.91 -0.21 12.77
CA PRO A 137 -27.58 0.74 13.67
C PRO A 137 -28.11 0.10 14.96
N GLN A 138 -28.36 -1.21 14.95
CA GLN A 138 -28.77 -1.95 16.15
C GLN A 138 -27.57 -2.17 17.09
N ALA A 139 -26.39 -2.36 16.51
CA ALA A 139 -25.15 -2.51 17.28
C ALA A 139 -24.66 -1.20 17.89
N ASN A 140 -24.83 -0.06 17.21
CA ASN A 140 -24.44 1.23 17.74
C ASN A 140 -25.26 2.38 17.09
N PRO A 141 -25.79 3.34 17.89
CA PRO A 141 -26.57 4.46 17.37
C PRO A 141 -25.72 5.50 16.60
N GLN A 142 -24.39 5.48 16.77
CA GLN A 142 -23.43 6.35 16.07
C GLN A 142 -22.44 5.55 15.21
N PRO A 143 -22.91 4.76 14.22
CA PRO A 143 -22.06 3.82 13.52
C PRO A 143 -20.99 4.49 12.64
N ALA A 144 -21.23 5.72 12.17
CA ALA A 144 -20.29 6.45 11.33
C ALA A 144 -18.94 6.71 12.03
N ALA A 145 -18.96 7.07 13.32
CA ALA A 145 -17.75 7.30 14.10
C ALA A 145 -16.97 6.00 14.33
N ARG A 146 -17.68 4.89 14.55
CA ARG A 146 -17.07 3.56 14.73
C ARG A 146 -16.49 3.03 13.42
N ILE A 147 -17.17 3.23 12.28
CA ILE A 147 -16.64 2.91 10.94
C ILE A 147 -15.36 3.68 10.64
N LYS A 148 -15.30 4.97 11.01
CA LYS A 148 -14.06 5.75 10.88
C LYS A 148 -12.92 5.12 11.71
N LYS A 149 -13.18 4.76 12.97
CA LYS A 149 -12.19 4.06 13.82
C LYS A 149 -11.77 2.72 13.23
N LEU A 150 -12.69 1.96 12.62
CA LEU A 150 -12.34 0.71 11.95
C LEU A 150 -11.42 0.94 10.74
N ARG A 151 -11.65 1.99 9.95
CA ARG A 151 -10.71 2.37 8.87
C ARG A 151 -9.34 2.76 9.42
N GLU A 152 -9.30 3.56 10.47
CA GLU A 152 -8.07 3.93 11.20
C GLU A 152 -7.36 2.71 11.80
N SER A 153 -8.11 1.69 12.18
CA SER A 153 -7.56 0.40 12.61
C SER A 153 -7.08 -0.48 11.45
N GLY A 154 -7.25 -0.07 10.19
CA GLY A 154 -6.74 -0.76 9.02
C GLY A 154 -7.75 -1.61 8.24
N TYR A 155 -9.04 -1.53 8.57
CA TYR A 155 -10.09 -2.23 7.82
C TYR A 155 -10.51 -1.46 6.57
N TYR A 156 -10.70 -2.19 5.46
CA TYR A 156 -11.31 -1.65 4.27
C TYR A 156 -12.83 -1.65 4.40
N ILE A 157 -13.41 -0.45 4.50
CA ILE A 157 -14.87 -0.28 4.53
C ILE A 157 -15.27 0.73 3.48
N ALA A 158 -16.04 0.30 2.48
CA ALA A 158 -16.62 1.17 1.48
C ALA A 158 -17.98 1.70 1.94
N THR A 159 -18.23 3.00 1.74
CA THR A 159 -19.52 3.64 1.98
C THR A 159 -20.03 4.31 0.72
N MET A 160 -21.27 4.04 0.31
CA MET A 160 -21.93 4.74 -0.79
C MET A 160 -23.45 4.85 -0.57
N LYS A 161 -24.10 5.80 -1.26
CA LYS A 161 -25.57 5.90 -1.23
C LYS A 161 -26.20 4.92 -2.21
N LYS A 162 -27.18 4.15 -1.77
CA LYS A 162 -27.98 3.23 -2.60
C LYS A 162 -29.46 3.35 -2.23
N ASP A 163 -30.32 3.00 -3.17
CA ASP A 163 -31.75 2.88 -2.89
C ASP A 163 -32.00 1.62 -2.06
N CYS A 164 -32.63 1.80 -0.90
CA CYS A 164 -32.88 0.72 0.03
C CYS A 164 -34.23 0.06 -0.25
N PRO A 165 -34.28 -1.24 -0.57
CA PRO A 165 -35.55 -1.92 -0.84
C PRO A 165 -36.43 -2.05 0.40
N THR A 166 -35.86 -2.01 1.61
CA THR A 166 -36.60 -2.17 2.87
C THR A 166 -37.28 -0.88 3.32
N CYS A 167 -36.59 0.27 3.23
CA CYS A 167 -37.18 1.55 3.66
C CYS A 167 -37.64 2.47 2.52
N GLY A 168 -37.41 2.08 1.26
CA GLY A 168 -37.81 2.84 0.06
C GLY A 168 -37.09 4.17 -0.13
N LYS A 169 -36.01 4.44 0.63
CA LYS A 169 -35.26 5.69 0.61
C LYS A 169 -33.82 5.47 0.18
N LYS A 170 -33.20 6.52 -0.36
CA LYS A 170 -31.76 6.55 -0.66
C LYS A 170 -30.98 6.71 0.64
N GLU A 171 -30.31 5.64 1.07
CA GLU A 171 -29.61 5.57 2.35
C GLU A 171 -28.13 5.26 2.13
N PHE A 172 -27.31 5.50 3.16
CA PHE A 172 -25.92 5.04 3.16
C PHE A 172 -25.85 3.53 3.34
N TYR A 173 -25.02 2.90 2.54
CA TYR A 173 -24.67 1.49 2.63
C TYR A 173 -23.18 1.33 2.91
N ASP A 174 -22.86 0.39 3.78
CA ASP A 174 -21.50 0.05 4.17
C ASP A 174 -21.17 -1.39 3.77
N LEU A 175 -19.95 -1.62 3.30
CA LEU A 175 -19.42 -2.94 2.99
C LEU A 175 -18.06 -3.08 3.66
N LEU A 176 -17.94 -4.05 4.58
CA LEU A 176 -16.64 -4.54 5.03
C LEU A 176 -16.04 -5.43 3.95
N ILE A 177 -14.81 -5.13 3.55
CA ILE A 177 -14.07 -5.91 2.55
C ILE A 177 -12.98 -6.66 3.32
N ARG A 178 -13.07 -8.00 3.35
CA ARG A 178 -12.20 -8.89 4.14
C ARG A 178 -10.80 -9.07 3.53
N LEU A 179 -10.19 -7.98 3.07
CA LEU A 179 -8.77 -7.96 2.71
C LEU A 179 -7.93 -7.93 3.99
N PRO A 180 -6.65 -8.35 3.94
CA PRO A 180 -5.74 -8.25 5.07
C PRO A 180 -5.65 -6.81 5.60
N ARG A 181 -5.73 -6.65 6.92
CA ARG A 181 -5.68 -5.32 7.55
C ARG A 181 -4.28 -4.73 7.37
N LYS A 182 -4.22 -3.42 7.09
CA LYS A 182 -2.97 -2.65 7.10
C LYS A 182 -3.08 -1.59 8.18
N ALA A 183 -2.21 -1.63 9.20
CA ALA A 183 -2.20 -0.61 10.25
C ALA A 183 -2.08 0.79 9.62
N ALA A 184 -2.78 1.78 10.17
CA ALA A 184 -2.77 3.17 9.66
C ALA A 184 -1.44 3.92 9.88
N ASP A 185 -0.40 3.24 10.33
CA ASP A 185 0.98 3.74 10.23
C ASP A 185 1.55 3.30 8.89
N ASN A 186 1.27 4.09 7.86
CA ASN A 186 2.14 4.23 6.71
C ASN A 186 1.86 5.61 6.12
N GLU A 187 2.74 6.56 6.42
CA GLU A 187 3.00 7.72 5.56
C GLU A 187 2.89 7.25 4.10
N LYS A 188 2.07 7.95 3.30
CA LYS A 188 1.65 7.56 1.95
C LYS A 188 2.78 6.84 1.20
N ARG A 189 2.72 5.50 1.15
CA ARG A 189 3.59 4.71 0.29
C ARG A 189 2.94 4.64 -1.08
N PHE A 190 3.59 5.13 -2.11
CA PHE A 190 3.14 4.98 -3.48
C PHE A 190 3.55 3.60 -3.96
N SER A 191 2.60 2.81 -4.48
CA SER A 191 2.97 1.52 -5.06
C SER A 191 3.86 1.73 -6.30
N ILE A 192 4.88 0.86 -6.47
CA ILE A 192 5.73 0.85 -7.66
C ILE A 192 4.99 0.03 -8.72
N SER A 193 4.52 0.67 -9.80
CA SER A 193 3.82 -0.02 -10.91
C SER A 193 4.63 -1.19 -11.47
N THR A 194 3.97 -2.20 -12.02
CA THR A 194 4.64 -3.39 -12.58
C THR A 194 5.60 -3.01 -13.73
N SER A 195 5.23 -2.03 -14.56
CA SER A 195 6.13 -1.50 -15.60
C SER A 195 7.40 -0.88 -15.02
N LEU A 196 7.27 -0.13 -13.92
CA LEU A 196 8.41 0.49 -13.25
C LEU A 196 9.25 -0.55 -12.51
N GLN A 197 8.64 -1.56 -11.87
CA GLN A 197 9.37 -2.67 -11.25
C GLN A 197 10.24 -3.41 -12.27
N ASN A 198 9.69 -3.73 -13.45
CA ASN A 198 10.42 -4.37 -14.53
C ASN A 198 11.55 -3.47 -15.04
N LYS A 199 11.29 -2.17 -15.22
CA LYS A 199 12.32 -1.21 -15.61
C LYS A 199 13.45 -1.13 -14.58
N ILE A 200 13.12 -1.03 -13.29
CA ILE A 200 14.10 -1.00 -12.20
C ILE A 200 14.97 -2.25 -12.19
N LYS A 201 14.36 -3.43 -12.33
CA LYS A 201 15.06 -4.72 -12.36
C LYS A 201 15.91 -4.94 -13.62
N ASN A 202 15.64 -4.20 -14.70
CA ASN A 202 16.49 -4.18 -15.90
C ASN A 202 17.64 -3.17 -15.79
N VAL A 203 17.42 -2.04 -15.11
CA VAL A 203 18.40 -0.96 -14.95
C VAL A 203 19.41 -1.26 -13.84
N LEU A 204 18.95 -1.87 -12.74
CA LEU A 204 19.78 -2.26 -11.61
C LEU A 204 20.27 -3.70 -11.78
N PRO A 205 21.50 -4.03 -11.34
CA PRO A 205 22.01 -5.39 -11.44
C PRO A 205 21.18 -6.32 -10.54
N LEU A 206 20.76 -7.48 -11.07
CA LEU A 206 19.99 -8.51 -10.36
C LEU A 206 20.85 -9.26 -9.33
N LYS A 207 21.31 -8.52 -8.33
CA LYS A 207 22.09 -8.99 -7.19
C LYS A 207 21.65 -8.27 -5.95
N ASP A 208 21.87 -8.91 -4.81
CA ASP A 208 21.70 -8.26 -3.53
C ASP A 208 22.75 -7.15 -3.35
N ALA A 209 22.32 -5.91 -3.14
CA ALA A 209 23.25 -4.79 -3.00
C ALA A 209 24.17 -4.93 -1.78
N CYS A 210 23.78 -5.71 -0.76
CA CYS A 210 24.60 -5.97 0.41
C CYS A 210 25.76 -6.92 0.07
N PHE A 211 25.46 -8.12 -0.43
CA PHE A 211 26.43 -9.20 -0.58
C PHE A 211 26.94 -9.44 -2.01
N ASP A 212 26.46 -8.69 -3.00
CA ASP A 212 26.75 -8.89 -4.44
C ASP A 212 26.41 -10.28 -4.98
N SER A 213 25.70 -11.09 -4.21
CA SER A 213 25.22 -12.40 -4.64
C SER A 213 24.21 -12.22 -5.78
N PRO A 214 24.41 -12.84 -6.95
CA PRO A 214 23.40 -12.88 -8.00
C PRO A 214 22.10 -13.49 -7.45
N GLN A 215 20.96 -12.92 -7.81
CA GLN A 215 19.64 -13.37 -7.37
C GLN A 215 18.69 -13.42 -8.56
N THR A 216 17.65 -14.23 -8.46
CA THR A 216 16.54 -14.15 -9.41
C THR A 216 15.72 -12.88 -9.16
N ALA A 217 15.05 -12.38 -10.20
CA ALA A 217 14.20 -11.20 -10.10
C ALA A 217 13.11 -11.34 -9.03
N SER A 218 12.61 -12.55 -8.75
CA SER A 218 11.61 -12.84 -7.71
C SER A 218 12.14 -12.78 -6.28
N GLU A 219 13.46 -12.98 -6.08
CA GLU A 219 14.09 -12.97 -4.76
C GLU A 219 14.48 -11.55 -4.31
N LEU A 220 14.48 -10.59 -5.25
CA LEU A 220 14.84 -9.21 -5.02
C LEU A 220 13.63 -8.32 -4.74
N VAL A 221 13.71 -7.64 -3.61
CA VAL A 221 12.87 -6.54 -3.19
C VAL A 221 13.46 -5.24 -3.73
N ILE A 222 12.60 -4.40 -4.31
CA ILE A 222 12.95 -3.03 -4.68
C ILE A 222 12.73 -2.17 -3.44
N ASP A 223 13.79 -1.56 -2.94
CA ASP A 223 13.72 -0.66 -1.79
C ASP A 223 14.26 0.73 -2.12
N HIS A 224 13.78 1.74 -1.39
CA HIS A 224 14.23 3.11 -1.56
C HIS A 224 15.56 3.33 -0.86
N LYS A 225 16.47 4.07 -1.50
CA LYS A 225 17.71 4.53 -0.85
C LYS A 225 17.41 5.40 0.37
N PHE A 226 16.55 6.40 0.20
CA PHE A 226 16.04 7.18 1.33
C PHE A 226 15.03 6.36 2.16
N PRO A 227 15.29 6.07 3.45
CA PRO A 227 14.47 5.14 4.21
C PRO A 227 13.09 5.72 4.54
N SER A 228 12.07 4.87 4.41
CA SER A 228 10.69 5.25 4.70
C SER A 228 10.45 5.69 6.14
N SER A 229 11.31 5.31 7.10
CA SER A 229 11.28 5.82 8.47
C SER A 229 11.57 7.32 8.60
N ARG A 230 11.96 7.99 7.51
CA ARG A 230 12.27 9.43 7.45
C ARG A 230 11.32 10.23 6.54
N TRP A 231 10.26 9.62 6.00
CA TRP A 231 9.36 10.26 5.04
C TRP A 231 8.29 11.16 5.68
N VAL A 232 8.70 12.23 6.36
CA VAL A 232 7.74 13.13 7.05
C VAL A 232 6.66 13.72 6.12
N ASN A 233 6.96 13.88 4.82
CA ASN A 233 6.02 14.38 3.81
C ASN A 233 5.37 13.27 2.96
N GLY A 234 5.58 11.99 3.31
CA GLY A 234 5.24 10.84 2.49
C GLY A 234 6.25 10.58 1.37
N GLU A 235 6.03 9.51 0.62
CA GLU A 235 6.89 9.11 -0.50
C GLU A 235 6.74 10.09 -1.68
N THR A 236 7.79 10.26 -2.48
CA THR A 236 7.67 10.96 -3.78
C THR A 236 7.03 10.03 -4.81
N VAL A 237 6.22 10.58 -5.72
CA VAL A 237 5.52 9.79 -6.75
C VAL A 237 6.52 8.92 -7.53
N ASN A 238 6.16 7.64 -7.71
CA ASN A 238 6.91 6.69 -8.52
C ASN A 238 6.44 6.78 -9.97
N GLU A 239 6.96 7.77 -10.71
CA GLU A 239 6.59 7.98 -12.10
C GLU A 239 7.02 6.79 -12.98
N THR A 240 6.12 6.30 -13.84
CA THR A 240 6.38 5.15 -14.71
C THR A 240 7.44 5.41 -15.78
N ASN A 241 7.62 6.69 -16.14
CA ASN A 241 8.58 7.19 -17.12
C ASN A 241 9.92 7.61 -16.50
N MET A 242 10.16 7.34 -15.20
CA MET A 242 11.41 7.65 -14.51
C MET A 242 12.65 7.21 -15.32
N SER A 243 13.62 8.10 -15.50
CA SER A 243 14.88 7.82 -16.21
C SER A 243 15.73 6.77 -15.50
N GLU A 244 16.71 6.18 -16.20
CA GLU A 244 17.60 5.19 -15.57
C GLU A 244 18.44 5.80 -14.44
N GLU A 245 18.81 7.07 -14.60
CA GLU A 245 19.57 7.86 -13.64
C GLU A 245 18.75 8.14 -12.38
N GLU A 246 17.48 8.51 -12.53
CA GLU A 246 16.56 8.66 -11.40
C GLU A 246 16.33 7.32 -10.70
N ILE A 247 16.19 6.22 -11.45
CA ILE A 247 16.08 4.87 -10.87
C ILE A 247 17.31 4.53 -10.03
N LYS A 248 18.51 4.75 -10.57
CA LYS A 248 19.79 4.51 -9.88
C LYS A 248 19.95 5.39 -8.65
N LYS A 249 19.38 6.59 -8.63
CA LYS A 249 19.39 7.48 -7.46
C LYS A 249 18.35 7.10 -6.41
N LYS A 250 17.17 6.64 -6.82
CA LYS A 250 16.03 6.43 -5.92
C LYS A 250 16.00 5.03 -5.29
N PHE A 251 16.42 4.01 -6.03
CA PHE A 251 16.20 2.61 -5.65
C PHE A 251 17.49 1.79 -5.52
N GLN A 252 17.40 0.72 -4.73
CA GLN A 252 18.39 -0.35 -4.66
C GLN A 252 17.67 -1.71 -4.57
N LEU A 253 18.35 -2.78 -4.98
CA LEU A 253 17.83 -4.15 -4.90
C LEU A 253 18.41 -4.87 -3.70
N LEU A 254 17.54 -5.46 -2.88
CA LEU A 254 17.89 -6.18 -1.67
C LEU A 254 17.14 -7.50 -1.61
N THR A 255 17.69 -8.51 -0.95
CA THR A 255 16.88 -9.67 -0.52
C THR A 255 15.93 -9.25 0.61
N ASN A 256 14.92 -10.09 0.90
CA ASN A 256 14.06 -9.89 2.08
C ASN A 256 14.86 -9.74 3.39
N GLN A 257 15.95 -10.51 3.54
CA GLN A 257 16.78 -10.49 4.74
C GLN A 257 17.55 -9.17 4.88
N THR A 258 18.21 -8.72 3.82
CA THR A 258 19.03 -7.50 3.83
C THR A 258 18.17 -6.24 3.83
N ASN A 259 16.98 -6.29 3.24
CA ASN A 259 15.96 -5.25 3.39
C ASN A 259 15.53 -5.07 4.86
N LEU A 260 15.28 -6.17 5.58
CA LEU A 260 14.95 -6.12 7.00
C LEU A 260 16.10 -5.58 7.86
N GLN A 261 17.35 -5.90 7.50
CA GLN A 261 18.53 -5.33 8.16
C GLN A 261 18.60 -3.81 7.96
N LYS A 262 18.48 -3.34 6.71
CA LYS A 262 18.40 -1.91 6.39
C LYS A 262 17.34 -1.22 7.24
N GLU A 263 16.13 -1.77 7.30
CA GLU A 263 15.05 -1.20 8.09
C GLU A 263 15.42 -1.04 9.58
N ARG A 264 16.05 -2.06 10.18
CA ARG A 264 16.50 -2.01 11.59
C ARG A 264 17.57 -0.93 11.81
N TYR A 265 18.58 -0.87 10.96
CA TYR A 265 19.63 0.15 11.04
C TYR A 265 19.06 1.56 10.85
N CYS A 266 18.17 1.75 9.88
CA CYS A 266 17.55 3.05 9.64
C CYS A 266 16.63 3.48 10.80
N LYS A 267 15.86 2.56 11.41
CA LYS A 267 15.05 2.86 12.60
C LYS A 267 15.92 3.27 13.78
N LYS A 268 17.00 2.53 14.05
CA LYS A 268 17.97 2.88 15.10
C LYS A 268 18.59 4.26 14.86
N CYS A 269 18.95 4.57 13.62
CA CYS A 269 19.49 5.87 13.25
C CYS A 269 18.49 7.02 13.48
N VAL A 270 17.19 6.78 13.24
CA VAL A 270 16.14 7.77 13.52
C VAL A 270 15.99 8.01 15.02
N SER A 271 16.12 6.98 15.86
CA SER A 271 15.97 7.12 17.31
C SER A 271 17.21 7.67 18.01
N GLU A 272 18.40 7.21 17.61
CA GLU A 272 19.65 7.49 18.33
C GLU A 272 20.51 8.57 17.65
N GLY A 273 20.21 8.93 16.39
CA GLY A 273 21.05 9.84 15.61
C GLY A 273 22.36 9.21 15.11
N ILE A 274 22.55 7.90 15.31
CA ILE A 274 23.76 7.18 14.90
C ILE A 274 23.51 6.46 13.57
N ARG A 275 24.29 6.78 12.53
CA ARG A 275 24.24 6.10 11.24
C ARG A 275 24.67 4.64 11.40
N GLY A 276 24.11 3.76 10.56
CA GLY A 276 24.42 2.33 10.62
C GLY A 276 25.83 2.02 10.11
N ASP A 277 26.46 1.03 10.74
CA ASP A 277 27.68 0.40 10.25
C ASP A 277 27.38 -0.70 9.22
N PHE A 278 28.39 -1.09 8.46
CA PHE A 278 28.33 -2.26 7.58
C PHE A 278 29.00 -3.46 8.27
N PHE A 279 28.22 -4.23 9.03
CA PHE A 279 28.69 -5.41 9.78
C PHE A 279 29.94 -5.16 10.63
N GLY A 280 29.94 -4.05 11.38
CA GLY A 280 31.05 -3.62 12.23
C GLY A 280 32.02 -2.63 11.56
N ILE A 281 31.92 -2.43 10.24
CA ILE A 281 32.73 -1.42 9.54
C ILE A 281 32.09 -0.05 9.71
N LYS A 282 32.72 0.79 10.54
CA LYS A 282 32.35 2.20 10.77
C LYS A 282 33.07 3.12 9.78
N TRP A 283 32.65 3.08 8.52
CA TRP A 283 33.23 3.93 7.48
C TRP A 283 32.11 4.63 6.69
N PHE A 284 32.34 5.91 6.38
CA PHE A 284 31.38 6.78 5.71
C PHE A 284 32.13 7.58 4.65
N TYR A 285 31.70 7.50 3.39
CA TYR A 285 32.35 8.28 2.32
C TYR A 285 32.04 9.78 2.42
N GLU A 286 31.01 10.14 3.19
CA GLU A 286 30.64 11.52 3.48
C GLU A 286 30.14 11.66 4.93
N GLY A 287 30.69 12.64 5.66
CA GLY A 287 30.40 12.85 7.07
C GLY A 287 31.03 11.78 7.97
N ASP A 288 30.31 11.42 9.04
CA ASP A 288 30.77 10.47 10.05
C ASP A 288 29.60 9.64 10.58
N GLU A 289 29.79 8.93 11.71
CA GLU A 289 28.77 8.10 12.34
C GLU A 289 27.57 8.88 12.87
N GLN A 290 27.68 10.20 13.01
CA GLN A 290 26.58 11.04 13.48
C GLN A 290 25.73 11.49 12.29
N TRP A 291 24.43 11.24 12.38
CA TRP A 291 23.49 11.70 11.38
C TRP A 291 23.25 13.21 11.55
N ARG A 292 23.53 14.01 10.51
CA ARG A 292 23.48 15.49 10.53
C ARG A 292 22.59 16.07 9.43
N GLY A 293 21.30 15.75 9.45
CA GLY A 293 20.31 16.41 8.60
C GLY A 293 19.77 17.70 9.23
N SER A 294 19.39 18.66 8.40
CA SER A 294 18.74 19.93 8.80
C SER A 294 17.35 19.74 9.42
N SER A 295 16.70 18.62 9.14
CA SER A 295 15.42 18.19 9.73
C SER A 295 15.35 16.67 9.72
N LYS A 296 14.52 16.02 10.54
CA LYS A 296 14.38 14.54 10.59
C LYS A 296 14.17 13.85 9.23
N ALA A 297 13.65 14.59 8.24
CA ALA A 297 13.38 14.16 6.87
C ALA A 297 14.45 14.57 5.84
N ASP A 298 15.58 15.11 6.27
CA ASP A 298 16.63 15.56 5.38
C ASP A 298 17.47 14.38 4.88
N GLU A 299 17.34 14.07 3.59
CA GLU A 299 18.07 13.01 2.90
C GLU A 299 19.59 13.23 2.92
N ASN A 300 20.06 14.48 3.00
CA ASN A 300 21.51 14.76 3.08
C ASN A 300 22.14 14.16 4.35
N GLY A 301 21.34 14.01 5.42
CA GLY A 301 21.81 13.33 6.62
C GLY A 301 22.14 11.85 6.39
N CYS A 302 21.61 11.22 5.35
CA CYS A 302 21.84 9.82 5.00
C CYS A 302 23.03 9.59 4.05
N ILE A 303 23.48 10.63 3.33
CA ILE A 303 24.62 10.54 2.40
C ILE A 303 25.87 10.12 3.18
N GLY A 304 26.63 9.18 2.61
CA GLY A 304 27.79 8.57 3.26
C GLY A 304 27.50 7.27 4.02
N CYS A 305 26.24 7.00 4.39
CA CYS A 305 25.84 5.78 5.10
C CYS A 305 25.77 4.57 4.16
N CYS A 306 26.27 3.41 4.59
CA CYS A 306 26.19 2.17 3.81
C CYS A 306 24.75 1.80 3.47
N TRP A 307 23.83 1.88 4.43
CA TRP A 307 22.44 1.52 4.25
C TRP A 307 21.63 2.50 3.39
N TYR A 308 22.18 3.69 3.10
CA TYR A 308 21.56 4.63 2.16
C TYR A 308 21.82 4.19 0.72
N ASP A 309 23.08 3.92 0.37
CA ASP A 309 23.48 3.47 -0.96
C ASP A 309 24.63 2.46 -0.87
N LEU A 310 24.29 1.17 -0.78
CA LEU A 310 25.28 0.11 -0.60
C LEU A 310 26.23 -0.03 -1.80
N ILE A 311 25.74 0.23 -3.01
CA ILE A 311 26.56 0.12 -4.22
C ILE A 311 27.60 1.24 -4.22
N GLU A 312 27.17 2.48 -4.01
CA GLU A 312 28.09 3.62 -3.98
C GLU A 312 29.05 3.54 -2.79
N TRP A 313 28.55 3.13 -1.62
CA TRP A 313 29.39 2.94 -0.44
C TRP A 313 30.52 1.94 -0.69
N LYS A 314 30.24 0.80 -1.33
CA LYS A 314 31.27 -0.19 -1.69
C LYS A 314 32.25 0.35 -2.73
N ASN A 315 31.77 1.09 -3.73
CA ASN A 315 32.65 1.72 -4.73
C ASN A 315 33.64 2.69 -4.07
N GLN A 316 33.13 3.58 -3.22
CA GLN A 316 33.94 4.56 -2.50
C GLN A 316 34.88 3.90 -1.50
N PHE A 317 34.44 2.86 -0.80
CA PHE A 317 35.27 2.11 0.14
C PHE A 317 36.44 1.42 -0.58
N ASN A 318 36.17 0.75 -1.71
CA ASN A 318 37.23 0.12 -2.52
C ASN A 318 38.20 1.15 -3.12
N LYS A 319 37.71 2.32 -3.53
CA LYS A 319 38.57 3.42 -3.97
C LYS A 319 39.47 3.91 -2.83
N TYR A 320 38.91 4.12 -1.65
CA TYR A 320 39.64 4.49 -0.44
C TYR A 320 40.74 3.48 -0.11
N LEU A 321 40.47 2.17 -0.21
CA LEU A 321 41.48 1.13 0.03
C LEU A 321 42.64 1.20 -0.98
N LYS A 322 42.35 1.39 -2.28
CA LYS A 322 43.38 1.50 -3.33
C LYS A 322 44.25 2.75 -3.20
N GLU A 323 43.71 3.85 -2.69
CA GLU A 323 44.46 5.09 -2.44
C GLU A 323 45.36 5.00 -1.20
N LYS A 324 45.20 3.95 -0.39
CA LYS A 324 45.98 3.70 0.83
C LYS A 324 47.06 2.63 0.65
N GLU A 325 47.07 1.93 -0.48
CA GLU A 325 48.17 1.05 -0.92
C GLU A 325 49.33 1.86 -1.53
#